data_AF-A0A1H9S7E0-F1
#
_entry.id   AF-A0A1H9S7E0-F1
#
_cell.length_a   1.000
_cell.length_b   1.000
_cell.length_c   1.000
_cell.angle_alpha   90.00
_cell.angle_beta   90.00
_cell.angle_gamma   90.00
#
_symmetry.space_group_name_H-M   'P 1'
#
loop_
_entity.id
_entity.type
_entity.pdbx_description
1 polymer ?
#
loop_
_entity_poly.entity_id
_entity_poly.type
_entity_poly.pdbx_seq_one_letter_code
_entity_poly.pdbx_strand_id
1 'polypeptide(L)'
;MRAAALPLVLSCAVVPATGAAQMLTMIPQTTELRETGPRVSMVHLMLDAPAETPFMVMARTTGLTATAGVDFKPVVTPIIFNKGQMVAALVVEVMDDSEDEPDTEMFQLALKDLTLLDPEPGAIVVLGMPILHFAIVDNDHTLSVSAGSAPEGQPVPVTITQRFDSRETVNVATTVEGGSASPGVDFDPVRQPGYIREGQRTLELGIGTVADDEEEPDETVRLALEAYNPGTIVIEPETVSGTIIDATEEDVRPATLRYGPGTGYVHYEGDLVGQQEFPPQIFDIEMRMHIGGSGFTLSQQGTDLPFKRICGQDIDVSAAAQAIPGTSAADMRGAGAQAWRAGYTVEGVPFEYVLFGHPDRRLEGFATSEYVEGGMMAHNQFFSYIVTPEVQDPEPEVPRLEPDATPVVDPGAVRSSVARAIASDLGRPVAEIEPYLSTALSKETGTSPVEVRLFLDPDGRPVRADRAEPDPCDPAYGQMQPAARRLIYTVHAFEDRFVVQSKTQDVETGRYESAYMEDLGSASSGLDTAVNRSHSGLSPDLAPPSD
;
A
#
# COMPACT_ATOMS: atom_id res chain seq x y z
N MET A 1 -21.38 -120.71 -30.47
CA MET A 1 -20.13 -120.67 -31.25
C MET A 1 -19.57 -119.26 -31.16
N ARG A 2 -18.28 -119.15 -30.82
CA ARG A 2 -17.49 -117.91 -30.77
C ARG A 2 -17.37 -117.27 -32.16
N ALA A 3 -17.32 -115.95 -32.20
CA ALA A 3 -16.35 -115.10 -32.93
C ALA A 3 -16.93 -113.68 -33.03
N ALA A 4 -16.20 -112.56 -32.97
CA ALA A 4 -14.92 -112.16 -32.43
C ALA A 4 -14.97 -110.62 -32.48
N ALA A 5 -14.50 -109.95 -31.43
CA ALA A 5 -14.43 -108.49 -31.36
C ALA A 5 -13.24 -107.95 -32.15
N LEU A 6 -13.39 -106.78 -32.78
CA LEU A 6 -12.30 -105.86 -33.12
C LEU A 6 -12.77 -104.43 -32.81
N PRO A 7 -12.06 -103.64 -31.99
CA PRO A 7 -12.49 -102.31 -31.59
C PRO A 7 -12.02 -101.25 -32.59
N LEU A 8 -12.89 -100.29 -32.89
CA LEU A 8 -12.54 -99.05 -33.58
C LEU A 8 -11.91 -98.10 -32.55
N VAL A 9 -10.60 -97.86 -32.66
CA VAL A 9 -9.88 -96.90 -31.82
C VAL A 9 -10.25 -95.49 -32.30
N LEU A 10 -11.13 -94.82 -31.55
CA LEU A 10 -11.36 -93.39 -31.69
C LEU A 10 -10.27 -92.67 -30.89
N SER A 11 -9.24 -92.21 -31.61
CA SER A 11 -8.20 -91.34 -31.05
C SER A 11 -8.84 -90.00 -30.71
N CYS A 12 -9.14 -89.78 -29.43
CA CYS A 12 -9.54 -88.47 -28.93
C CYS A 12 -8.27 -87.62 -28.87
N ALA A 13 -8.06 -86.78 -29.89
CA ALA A 13 -7.07 -85.72 -29.80
C ALA A 13 -7.47 -84.81 -28.63
N VAL A 14 -6.68 -84.83 -27.56
CA VAL A 14 -6.76 -83.85 -26.49
C VAL A 14 -6.37 -82.52 -27.11
N VAL A 15 -7.35 -81.65 -27.31
CA VAL A 15 -7.09 -80.24 -27.58
C VAL A 15 -6.42 -79.69 -26.30
N PRO A 16 -5.21 -79.13 -26.33
CA PRO A 16 -4.67 -78.45 -25.16
C PRO A 16 -5.61 -77.30 -24.85
N ALA A 17 -6.14 -77.27 -23.62
CA ALA A 17 -6.82 -76.09 -23.11
C ALA A 17 -5.80 -74.94 -23.19
N THR A 18 -6.06 -73.97 -24.07
CA THR A 18 -5.38 -72.68 -24.03
C THR A 18 -5.72 -72.06 -22.69
N GLY A 19 -4.78 -72.07 -21.73
CA GLY A 19 -4.91 -71.33 -20.49
C GLY A 19 -5.19 -69.87 -20.82
N ALA A 20 -6.26 -69.32 -20.24
CA ALA A 20 -6.53 -67.89 -20.37
C ALA A 20 -5.47 -67.14 -19.58
N ALA A 21 -4.88 -66.10 -20.16
CA ALA A 21 -3.91 -65.28 -19.44
C ALA A 21 -4.59 -64.61 -18.23
N GLN A 22 -4.02 -64.79 -17.03
CA GLN A 22 -4.49 -64.15 -15.81
C GLN A 22 -4.00 -62.70 -15.78
N MET A 23 -4.87 -61.75 -15.47
CA MET A 23 -4.54 -60.33 -15.40
C MET A 23 -4.32 -59.89 -13.96
N LEU A 24 -3.12 -59.41 -13.65
CA LEU A 24 -2.82 -58.77 -12.37
C LEU A 24 -2.99 -57.25 -12.48
N THR A 25 -3.87 -56.69 -11.65
CA THR A 25 -4.20 -55.26 -11.63
C THR A 25 -3.92 -54.66 -10.26
N MET A 26 -3.30 -53.48 -10.22
CA MET A 26 -3.20 -52.68 -9.00
C MET A 26 -4.43 -51.78 -8.86
N ILE A 27 -5.02 -51.76 -7.66
CA ILE A 27 -6.17 -50.94 -7.30
C ILE A 27 -5.82 -50.17 -6.02
N PRO A 28 -5.44 -48.88 -6.12
CA PRO A 28 -5.16 -48.06 -4.96
C PRO A 28 -6.46 -47.57 -4.32
N GLN A 29 -6.46 -47.35 -2.99
CA GLN A 29 -7.57 -46.66 -2.31
C GLN A 29 -7.65 -45.19 -2.73
N THR A 30 -6.50 -44.53 -2.82
CA THR A 30 -6.33 -43.17 -3.36
C THR A 30 -4.98 -43.09 -4.06
N THR A 31 -4.86 -42.21 -5.05
CA THR A 31 -3.59 -41.81 -5.67
C THR A 31 -3.18 -40.40 -5.30
N GLU A 32 -4.00 -39.66 -4.56
CA GLU A 32 -3.63 -38.37 -3.97
C GLU A 32 -3.51 -38.56 -2.46
N LEU A 33 -2.33 -38.26 -1.94
CA LEU A 33 -1.97 -38.29 -0.53
C LEU A 33 -1.60 -36.88 -0.10
N ARG A 34 -1.70 -36.62 1.21
CA ARG A 34 -1.43 -35.29 1.77
C ARG A 34 -0.51 -35.42 2.95
N GLU A 35 0.39 -34.46 3.10
CA GLU A 35 1.20 -34.30 4.30
C GLU A 35 0.29 -34.05 5.52
N THR A 36 -0.85 -33.38 5.38
CA THR A 36 -1.86 -33.25 6.47
C THR A 36 -2.72 -34.49 6.72
N GLY A 37 -2.72 -35.46 5.81
CA GLY A 37 -3.55 -36.64 5.84
C GLY A 37 -4.68 -36.65 4.78
N PRO A 38 -5.00 -37.82 4.19
CA PRO A 38 -4.44 -39.14 4.46
C PRO A 38 -3.00 -39.32 3.93
N ARG A 39 -2.09 -39.79 4.80
CA ARG A 39 -0.65 -40.04 4.48
C ARG A 39 -0.38 -41.44 3.90
N VAL A 40 -1.39 -42.29 3.85
CA VAL A 40 -1.23 -43.70 3.52
C VAL A 40 -2.28 -44.14 2.50
N SER A 41 -1.87 -44.90 1.49
CA SER A 41 -2.78 -45.58 0.56
C SER A 41 -2.52 -47.08 0.53
N MET A 42 -3.56 -47.88 0.76
CA MET A 42 -3.49 -49.32 0.53
C MET A 42 -3.67 -49.60 -0.97
N VAL A 43 -2.76 -50.39 -1.53
CA VAL A 43 -2.82 -50.84 -2.93
C VAL A 43 -3.12 -52.32 -2.95
N HIS A 44 -4.29 -52.67 -3.46
CA HIS A 44 -4.68 -54.06 -3.68
C HIS A 44 -4.14 -54.55 -5.02
N LEU A 45 -3.46 -55.69 -5.02
CA LEU A 45 -3.06 -56.40 -6.22
C LEU A 45 -4.07 -57.52 -6.43
N MET A 46 -4.86 -57.42 -7.48
CA MET A 46 -5.97 -58.33 -7.75
C MET A 46 -5.77 -59.09 -9.05
N LEU A 47 -5.89 -60.42 -8.96
CA LEU A 47 -6.05 -61.29 -10.12
C LEU A 47 -7.53 -61.41 -10.50
N ASP A 48 -7.78 -61.53 -11.80
CA ASP A 48 -9.10 -61.81 -12.37
C ASP A 48 -9.60 -63.24 -12.11
N ALA A 49 -8.71 -64.17 -11.76
CA ALA A 49 -9.01 -65.53 -11.34
C ALA A 49 -7.98 -66.03 -10.29
N PRO A 50 -8.29 -67.08 -9.49
CA PRO A 50 -7.32 -67.68 -8.57
C PRO A 50 -6.04 -68.10 -9.28
N ALA A 51 -4.87 -67.73 -8.73
CA ALA A 51 -3.57 -68.02 -9.35
C ALA A 51 -3.43 -69.52 -9.70
N GLU A 52 -3.19 -69.83 -10.98
CA GLU A 52 -3.07 -71.22 -11.44
C GLU A 52 -1.77 -71.88 -10.97
N THR A 53 -0.70 -71.07 -10.94
CA THR A 53 0.64 -71.45 -10.48
C THR A 53 1.19 -70.36 -9.56
N PRO A 54 2.06 -70.69 -8.59
CA PRO A 54 2.67 -69.67 -7.76
C PRO A 54 3.61 -68.78 -8.58
N PHE A 55 3.55 -67.47 -8.36
CA PHE A 55 4.43 -66.50 -9.02
C PHE A 55 4.86 -65.39 -8.05
N MET A 56 5.94 -64.72 -8.40
CA MET A 56 6.47 -63.54 -7.71
C MET A 56 6.43 -62.33 -8.64
N VAL A 57 6.15 -61.16 -8.09
CA VAL A 57 6.30 -59.87 -8.75
C VAL A 57 6.98 -58.89 -7.80
N MET A 58 7.90 -58.06 -8.30
CA MET A 58 8.55 -57.03 -7.50
C MET A 58 7.76 -55.74 -7.54
N ALA A 59 7.33 -55.25 -6.38
CA ALA A 59 6.79 -53.89 -6.23
C ALA A 59 7.94 -52.92 -5.90
N ARG A 60 8.04 -51.83 -6.64
CA ARG A 60 9.06 -50.80 -6.45
C ARG A 60 8.49 -49.40 -6.60
N THR A 61 8.73 -48.52 -5.64
CA THR A 61 8.48 -47.09 -5.82
C THR A 61 9.69 -46.39 -6.44
N THR A 62 9.45 -45.31 -7.18
CA THR A 62 10.50 -44.44 -7.71
C THR A 62 9.97 -43.01 -7.69
N GLY A 63 10.79 -42.08 -7.21
CA GLY A 63 10.47 -40.65 -7.23
C GLY A 63 10.37 -40.12 -8.66
N LEU A 64 9.48 -39.15 -8.89
CA LEU A 64 9.47 -38.36 -10.12
C LEU A 64 9.94 -36.94 -9.79
N THR A 65 9.08 -36.13 -9.17
CA THR A 65 9.50 -34.87 -8.53
C THR A 65 9.76 -35.08 -7.04
N ALA A 66 8.97 -35.94 -6.41
CA ALA A 66 9.11 -36.40 -5.03
C ALA A 66 10.43 -37.18 -4.81
N THR A 67 11.11 -36.93 -3.70
CA THR A 67 12.34 -37.58 -3.25
C THR A 67 12.10 -38.75 -2.27
N ALA A 68 12.56 -39.93 -2.68
CA ALA A 68 12.50 -41.15 -1.88
C ALA A 68 13.24 -41.01 -0.53
N GLY A 69 12.53 -41.19 0.58
CA GLY A 69 13.04 -41.10 1.95
C GLY A 69 13.01 -39.68 2.55
N VAL A 70 12.55 -38.69 1.78
CA VAL A 70 12.22 -37.34 2.26
C VAL A 70 10.70 -37.24 2.32
N ASP A 71 10.03 -37.19 1.17
CA ASP A 71 8.58 -36.98 1.05
C ASP A 71 7.77 -38.29 0.87
N PHE A 72 8.41 -39.43 0.57
CA PHE A 72 7.76 -40.75 0.70
C PHE A 72 8.65 -41.91 1.12
N LYS A 73 8.03 -42.92 1.74
CA LYS A 73 8.72 -44.13 2.19
C LYS A 73 8.96 -45.11 1.04
N PRO A 74 10.22 -45.48 0.73
CA PRO A 74 10.49 -46.35 -0.42
C PRO A 74 9.96 -47.78 -0.23
N VAL A 75 9.21 -48.28 -1.20
CA VAL A 75 8.80 -49.68 -1.32
C VAL A 75 9.75 -50.40 -2.27
N VAL A 76 10.36 -51.48 -1.80
CA VAL A 76 11.08 -52.46 -2.63
C VAL A 76 10.79 -53.84 -2.05
N THR A 77 9.72 -54.49 -2.53
CA THR A 77 9.19 -55.70 -1.88
C THR A 77 8.78 -56.77 -2.89
N PRO A 78 9.23 -58.02 -2.73
CA PRO A 78 8.70 -59.15 -3.49
C PRO A 78 7.29 -59.51 -2.99
N ILE A 79 6.34 -59.63 -3.91
CA ILE A 79 4.98 -60.08 -3.63
C ILE A 79 4.78 -61.45 -4.26
N ILE A 80 4.40 -62.42 -3.44
CA ILE A 80 4.20 -63.80 -3.86
C ILE A 80 2.71 -64.09 -3.87
N PHE A 81 2.20 -64.54 -5.01
CA PHE A 81 0.89 -65.18 -5.11
C PHE A 81 1.10 -66.68 -5.10
N ASN A 82 0.63 -67.34 -4.06
CA ASN A 82 0.55 -68.80 -4.00
C ASN A 82 -0.63 -69.29 -4.85
N LYS A 83 -0.57 -70.56 -5.27
CA LYS A 83 -1.66 -71.21 -6.00
C LYS A 83 -3.00 -71.02 -5.27
N GLY A 84 -4.01 -70.58 -6.01
CA GLY A 84 -5.35 -70.29 -5.49
C GLY A 84 -5.54 -68.92 -4.84
N GLN A 85 -4.48 -68.11 -4.64
CA GLN A 85 -4.62 -66.74 -4.15
C GLN A 85 -5.10 -65.80 -5.26
N MET A 86 -5.94 -64.83 -4.91
CA MET A 86 -6.46 -63.81 -5.82
C MET A 86 -6.07 -62.38 -5.44
N VAL A 87 -5.74 -62.14 -4.18
CA VAL A 87 -5.51 -60.79 -3.65
C VAL A 87 -4.24 -60.77 -2.81
N ALA A 88 -3.41 -59.77 -3.06
CA ALA A 88 -2.37 -59.30 -2.15
C ALA A 88 -2.58 -57.80 -1.89
N ALA A 89 -1.92 -57.27 -0.87
CA ALA A 89 -1.96 -55.83 -0.57
C ALA A 89 -0.56 -55.35 -0.21
N LEU A 90 -0.28 -54.11 -0.55
CA LEU A 90 0.88 -53.36 -0.06
C LEU A 90 0.42 -51.97 0.36
N VAL A 91 1.25 -51.30 1.15
CA VAL A 91 0.99 -49.94 1.63
C VAL A 91 2.02 -49.02 1.01
N VAL A 92 1.56 -47.88 0.49
CA VAL A 92 2.40 -46.72 0.19
C VAL A 92 2.12 -45.64 1.24
N GLU A 93 3.17 -44.94 1.66
CA GLU A 93 3.16 -44.00 2.78
C GLU A 93 3.97 -42.77 2.36
N VAL A 94 3.37 -41.59 2.47
CA VAL A 94 4.06 -40.29 2.34
C VAL A 94 4.54 -39.83 3.71
N MET A 95 5.58 -39.03 3.69
CA MET A 95 6.16 -38.40 4.86
C MET A 95 5.62 -36.96 4.95
N ASP A 96 5.93 -36.27 6.02
CA ASP A 96 5.48 -34.90 6.28
C ASP A 96 6.65 -34.23 6.98
N ASP A 97 7.12 -33.13 6.40
CA ASP A 97 8.28 -32.43 6.91
C ASP A 97 8.01 -30.95 7.21
N SER A 98 8.93 -30.05 6.87
CA SER A 98 8.82 -28.62 7.16
C SER A 98 9.34 -27.76 6.01
N GLU A 99 9.78 -28.39 4.92
CA GLU A 99 10.29 -27.71 3.74
C GLU A 99 9.10 -27.32 2.85
N ASP A 100 9.05 -26.05 2.47
CA ASP A 100 8.03 -25.54 1.55
C ASP A 100 8.35 -25.98 0.11
N GLU A 101 7.49 -26.83 -0.45
CA GLU A 101 7.64 -27.49 -1.73
C GLU A 101 6.53 -27.02 -2.71
N PRO A 102 6.60 -27.35 -4.02
CA PRO A 102 5.46 -27.13 -4.90
C PRO A 102 4.22 -27.89 -4.39
N ASP A 103 3.05 -27.27 -4.48
CA ASP A 103 1.74 -27.79 -4.02
C ASP A 103 1.44 -29.25 -4.45
N THR A 104 2.07 -29.75 -5.51
CA THR A 104 2.04 -31.17 -5.81
C THR A 104 3.36 -31.72 -6.30
N GLU A 105 3.80 -32.77 -5.61
CA GLU A 105 4.87 -33.64 -6.04
C GLU A 105 4.38 -35.02 -6.43
N MET A 106 5.16 -35.74 -7.23
CA MET A 106 4.75 -37.02 -7.81
C MET A 106 5.80 -38.12 -7.57
N PHE A 107 5.33 -39.31 -7.23
CA PHE A 107 6.09 -40.55 -7.30
C PHE A 107 5.28 -41.64 -8.02
N GLN A 108 5.92 -42.76 -8.33
CA GLN A 108 5.24 -43.90 -8.95
C GLN A 108 5.52 -45.21 -8.21
N LEU A 109 4.55 -46.12 -8.24
CA LEU A 109 4.68 -47.52 -7.86
C LEU A 109 4.64 -48.38 -9.12
N ALA A 110 5.65 -49.22 -9.32
CA ALA A 110 5.74 -50.12 -10.46
C ALA A 110 5.82 -51.60 -10.04
N LEU A 111 5.10 -52.46 -10.76
CA LEU A 111 5.27 -53.90 -10.74
C LEU A 111 6.26 -54.31 -11.83
N LYS A 112 7.34 -54.99 -11.45
CA LYS A 112 8.41 -55.45 -12.34
C LYS A 112 8.83 -56.88 -12.01
N ASP A 113 9.68 -57.44 -12.86
CA ASP A 113 10.39 -58.71 -12.61
C ASP A 113 9.45 -59.89 -12.29
N LEU A 114 8.31 -60.00 -13.00
CA LEU A 114 7.37 -61.10 -12.81
C LEU A 114 8.03 -62.44 -13.16
N THR A 115 8.01 -63.38 -12.22
CA THR A 115 8.63 -64.70 -12.33
C THR A 115 7.68 -65.78 -11.84
N LEU A 116 7.38 -66.77 -12.70
CA LEU A 116 6.65 -67.97 -12.28
C LEU A 116 7.57 -68.86 -11.44
N LEU A 117 7.09 -69.35 -10.29
CA LEU A 117 7.89 -70.12 -9.33
C LEU A 117 7.80 -71.64 -9.56
N ASP A 118 6.70 -72.12 -10.12
CA ASP A 118 6.47 -73.52 -10.50
C ASP A 118 5.62 -73.58 -11.78
N PRO A 119 6.23 -73.39 -12.97
CA PRO A 119 5.49 -73.16 -14.20
C PRO A 119 4.82 -74.43 -14.72
N GLU A 120 3.49 -74.41 -14.80
CA GLU A 120 2.69 -75.40 -15.54
C GLU A 120 2.57 -74.97 -17.02
N PRO A 121 2.55 -75.92 -17.99
CA PRO A 121 2.45 -75.58 -19.41
C PRO A 121 1.20 -74.75 -19.73
N GLY A 122 1.40 -73.53 -20.23
CA GLY A 122 0.31 -72.63 -20.65
C GLY A 122 -0.13 -71.60 -19.61
N ALA A 123 0.43 -71.61 -18.40
CA ALA A 123 0.19 -70.55 -17.42
C ALA A 123 0.81 -69.22 -17.88
N ILE A 124 -0.01 -68.17 -17.97
CA ILE A 124 0.40 -66.83 -18.39
C ILE A 124 -0.17 -65.82 -17.40
N VAL A 125 0.67 -64.95 -16.84
CA VAL A 125 0.25 -63.80 -16.04
C VAL A 125 0.67 -62.53 -16.75
N VAL A 126 -0.27 -61.61 -16.93
CA VAL A 126 -0.07 -60.30 -17.58
C VAL A 126 -0.27 -59.20 -16.55
N LEU A 127 0.60 -58.18 -16.58
CA LEU A 127 0.43 -56.98 -15.77
C LEU A 127 -0.47 -56.00 -16.52
N GLY A 128 -1.70 -55.79 -16.02
CA GLY A 128 -2.71 -54.98 -16.71
C GLY A 128 -2.44 -53.47 -16.61
N MET A 129 -2.03 -53.03 -15.42
CA MET A 129 -1.53 -51.68 -15.18
C MET A 129 -0.27 -51.81 -14.30
N PRO A 130 0.92 -51.92 -14.90
CA PRO A 130 2.15 -52.17 -14.15
C PRO A 130 2.66 -50.93 -13.43
N ILE A 131 2.07 -49.74 -13.62
CA ILE A 131 2.50 -48.48 -13.00
C ILE A 131 1.28 -47.74 -12.46
N LEU A 132 1.39 -47.23 -11.23
CA LEU A 132 0.49 -46.24 -10.62
C LEU A 132 1.29 -44.98 -10.28
N HIS A 133 0.72 -43.81 -10.55
CA HIS A 133 1.26 -42.54 -10.11
C HIS A 133 0.55 -42.09 -8.83
N PHE A 134 1.30 -41.51 -7.91
CA PHE A 134 0.80 -40.92 -6.68
C PHE A 134 1.21 -39.45 -6.62
N ALA A 135 0.28 -38.60 -6.22
CA ALA A 135 0.48 -37.19 -5.91
C ALA A 135 0.61 -37.02 -4.40
N ILE A 136 1.55 -36.19 -3.98
CA ILE A 136 1.75 -35.71 -2.61
C ILE A 136 1.34 -34.24 -2.60
N VAL A 137 0.39 -33.88 -1.75
CA VAL A 137 -0.02 -32.50 -1.52
C VAL A 137 0.73 -31.96 -0.31
N ASP A 138 1.57 -30.97 -0.58
CA ASP A 138 2.31 -30.20 0.42
C ASP A 138 1.37 -29.28 1.22
N ASN A 139 1.77 -28.99 2.46
CA ASN A 139 1.08 -28.16 3.44
C ASN A 139 2.01 -27.15 4.12
N ASP A 140 3.29 -27.11 3.76
CA ASP A 140 4.24 -26.13 4.26
C ASP A 140 4.27 -24.88 3.38
N HIS A 141 4.57 -23.73 3.96
CA HIS A 141 4.55 -22.45 3.23
C HIS A 141 5.67 -21.51 3.65
N THR A 142 6.33 -20.87 2.68
CA THR A 142 7.16 -19.69 2.93
C THR A 142 6.49 -18.42 2.45
N LEU A 143 6.38 -17.44 3.34
CA LEU A 143 5.85 -16.10 3.06
C LEU A 143 6.97 -15.07 3.09
N SER A 144 7.10 -14.27 2.04
CA SER A 144 7.92 -13.07 2.04
C SER A 144 7.08 -11.82 2.29
N VAL A 145 7.65 -10.86 3.03
CA VAL A 145 6.92 -9.66 3.47
C VAL A 145 7.71 -8.40 3.15
N SER A 146 7.04 -7.39 2.61
CA SER A 146 7.59 -6.03 2.48
C SER A 146 6.55 -4.99 2.89
N ALA A 147 7.02 -3.86 3.40
CA ALA A 147 6.21 -2.68 3.68
C ALA A 147 6.83 -1.48 2.94
N GLY A 148 5.97 -0.58 2.49
CA GLY A 148 6.36 0.65 1.81
C GLY A 148 6.35 1.86 2.74
N SER A 149 6.37 3.02 2.10
CA SER A 149 6.14 4.32 2.74
C SER A 149 4.89 4.96 2.15
N ALA A 150 4.16 5.70 2.97
CA ALA A 150 3.04 6.52 2.52
C ALA A 150 3.04 7.85 3.29
N PRO A 151 2.59 8.96 2.68
CA PRO A 151 2.23 10.15 3.44
C PRO A 151 1.18 9.80 4.49
N GLU A 152 1.18 10.50 5.61
CA GLU A 152 0.08 10.44 6.57
C GLU A 152 -1.29 10.69 5.88
N GLY A 153 -2.34 10.07 6.40
CA GLY A 153 -3.65 9.97 5.75
C GLY A 153 -3.77 9.01 4.57
N GLN A 154 -2.66 8.45 4.06
CA GLN A 154 -2.65 7.38 3.06
C GLN A 154 -2.19 6.04 3.67
N PRO A 155 -2.79 4.91 3.28
CA PRO A 155 -2.45 3.64 3.89
C PRO A 155 -1.03 3.21 3.54
N VAL A 156 -0.22 2.87 4.55
CA VAL A 156 1.11 2.29 4.33
C VAL A 156 0.92 0.87 3.76
N PRO A 157 1.44 0.60 2.55
CA PRO A 157 1.21 -0.69 1.89
C PRO A 157 2.09 -1.78 2.51
N VAL A 158 1.50 -2.95 2.73
CA VAL A 158 2.17 -4.17 3.16
C VAL A 158 1.84 -5.27 2.17
N THR A 159 2.87 -5.87 1.58
CA THR A 159 2.73 -6.93 0.58
C THR A 159 3.28 -8.23 1.14
N ILE A 160 2.45 -9.26 1.09
CA ILE A 160 2.79 -10.62 1.52
C ILE A 160 2.75 -11.51 0.29
N THR A 161 3.83 -12.24 0.01
CA THR A 161 3.93 -13.12 -1.15
C THR A 161 4.28 -14.55 -0.72
N GLN A 162 3.50 -15.51 -1.19
CA GLN A 162 3.75 -16.94 -1.00
C GLN A 162 4.71 -17.46 -2.07
N ARG A 163 5.69 -18.27 -1.65
CA ARG A 163 6.75 -18.82 -2.52
C ARG A 163 6.22 -19.81 -3.55
N PHE A 164 5.28 -20.67 -3.18
CA PHE A 164 4.57 -21.55 -4.11
C PHE A 164 3.07 -21.23 -4.09
N ASP A 165 2.37 -21.55 -5.17
CA ASP A 165 0.92 -21.59 -5.12
C ASP A 165 0.48 -22.70 -4.15
N SER A 166 -0.73 -22.59 -3.62
CA SER A 166 -1.32 -23.65 -2.79
C SER A 166 -2.81 -23.72 -3.04
N ARG A 167 -3.36 -24.93 -2.91
CA ARG A 167 -4.80 -25.16 -2.85
C ARG A 167 -5.41 -24.94 -1.47
N GLU A 168 -4.58 -24.66 -0.46
CA GLU A 168 -5.02 -24.33 0.88
C GLU A 168 -5.11 -22.81 1.07
N THR A 169 -5.96 -22.36 2.00
CA THR A 169 -6.05 -20.94 2.35
C THR A 169 -5.16 -20.65 3.54
N VAL A 170 -4.17 -19.78 3.36
CA VAL A 170 -3.29 -19.32 4.43
C VAL A 170 -3.92 -18.11 5.12
N ASN A 171 -4.16 -18.23 6.42
CA ASN A 171 -4.67 -17.14 7.23
C ASN A 171 -3.49 -16.33 7.77
N VAL A 172 -3.54 -15.01 7.65
CA VAL A 172 -2.51 -14.11 8.15
C VAL A 172 -3.14 -13.11 9.12
N ALA A 173 -2.43 -12.80 10.19
CA ALA A 173 -2.76 -11.72 11.11
C ALA A 173 -1.53 -10.82 11.26
N THR A 174 -1.77 -9.51 11.35
CA THR A 174 -0.74 -8.52 11.63
C THR A 174 -0.89 -7.99 13.05
N THR A 175 0.24 -7.79 13.71
CA THR A 175 0.33 -7.14 15.00
C THR A 175 1.41 -6.06 14.95
N VAL A 176 1.21 -4.97 15.69
CA VAL A 176 2.23 -3.92 15.82
C VAL A 176 3.12 -4.27 17.00
N GLU A 177 4.43 -4.32 16.77
CA GLU A 177 5.44 -4.64 17.78
C GLU A 177 6.30 -3.44 18.18
N GLY A 178 6.09 -2.28 17.55
CA GLY A 178 6.80 -1.05 17.87
C GLY A 178 6.86 -0.09 16.69
N GLY A 179 7.83 0.81 16.73
CA GLY A 179 7.90 1.95 15.83
C GLY A 179 8.12 3.24 16.61
N SER A 180 8.30 4.34 15.90
CA SER A 180 8.18 5.68 16.50
C SER A 180 6.72 6.14 16.54
N ALA A 181 5.90 5.67 15.59
CA ALA A 181 4.49 5.98 15.50
C ALA A 181 3.66 5.33 16.63
N SER A 182 2.67 6.08 17.10
CA SER A 182 1.73 5.83 18.18
C SER A 182 0.34 5.42 17.65
N PRO A 183 -0.21 4.26 18.06
CA PRO A 183 -1.55 3.85 17.67
C PRO A 183 -2.63 4.84 18.12
N GLY A 184 -3.56 5.19 17.22
CA GLY A 184 -4.66 6.13 17.46
C GLY A 184 -4.27 7.60 17.36
N VAL A 185 -2.98 7.90 17.18
CA VAL A 185 -2.47 9.24 16.85
C VAL A 185 -2.03 9.23 15.39
N ASP A 186 -1.08 8.36 15.02
CA ASP A 186 -0.43 8.38 13.70
C ASP A 186 -0.98 7.29 12.77
N PHE A 187 -1.56 6.22 13.33
CA PHE A 187 -2.19 5.14 12.58
C PHE A 187 -3.30 4.41 13.34
N ASP A 188 -4.23 3.81 12.59
CA ASP A 188 -5.35 3.05 13.14
C ASP A 188 -4.89 1.78 13.86
N PRO A 189 -5.51 1.36 14.99
CA PRO A 189 -5.18 0.10 15.65
C PRO A 189 -5.19 -1.11 14.70
N VAL A 190 -4.02 -1.69 14.46
CA VAL A 190 -3.85 -2.78 13.48
C VAL A 190 -4.18 -4.14 14.11
N ARG A 191 -5.32 -4.71 13.71
CA ARG A 191 -5.63 -6.15 13.80
C ARG A 191 -6.50 -6.56 12.61
N GLN A 192 -5.90 -6.69 11.43
CA GLN A 192 -6.63 -7.07 10.23
C GLN A 192 -6.35 -8.54 9.89
N PRO A 193 -7.38 -9.42 9.84
CA PRO A 193 -7.21 -10.75 9.29
C PRO A 193 -7.07 -10.66 7.75
N GLY A 194 -6.04 -11.30 7.23
CA GLY A 194 -5.76 -11.46 5.82
C GLY A 194 -5.87 -12.92 5.39
N TYR A 195 -6.15 -13.15 4.10
CA TYR A 195 -6.28 -14.49 3.53
C TYR A 195 -5.58 -14.54 2.17
N ILE A 196 -4.58 -15.41 2.05
CA ILE A 196 -4.08 -15.85 0.75
C ILE A 196 -4.97 -17.04 0.36
N ARG A 197 -5.93 -16.81 -0.53
CA ARG A 197 -6.90 -17.84 -0.94
C ARG A 197 -6.26 -18.84 -1.90
N GLU A 198 -6.92 -19.99 -2.05
CA GLU A 198 -6.58 -21.01 -3.06
C GLU A 198 -6.27 -20.37 -4.42
N GLY A 199 -5.11 -20.73 -4.97
CA GLY A 199 -4.62 -20.25 -6.27
C GLY A 199 -4.13 -18.79 -6.28
N GLN A 200 -4.18 -18.07 -5.15
CA GLN A 200 -3.54 -16.76 -4.99
C GLN A 200 -2.14 -16.93 -4.39
N ARG A 201 -1.25 -16.01 -4.73
CA ARG A 201 0.12 -15.98 -4.21
C ARG A 201 0.48 -14.67 -3.52
N THR A 202 -0.40 -13.67 -3.56
CA THR A 202 -0.12 -12.33 -3.05
C THR A 202 -1.32 -11.81 -2.29
N LEU A 203 -1.05 -11.19 -1.15
CA LEU A 203 -2.00 -10.45 -0.33
C LEU A 203 -1.44 -9.04 -0.10
N GLU A 204 -2.25 -8.03 -0.41
CA GLU A 204 -1.96 -6.63 -0.12
C GLU A 204 -2.80 -6.19 1.08
N LEU A 205 -2.14 -5.61 2.07
CA LEU A 205 -2.75 -5.00 3.24
C LEU A 205 -2.36 -3.52 3.28
N GLY A 206 -3.21 -2.69 3.89
CA GLY A 206 -2.93 -1.28 4.14
C GLY A 206 -3.04 -0.98 5.62
N ILE A 207 -2.00 -0.38 6.20
CA ILE A 207 -2.09 0.19 7.55
C ILE A 207 -2.69 1.59 7.38
N GLY A 208 -3.93 1.79 7.83
CA GLY A 208 -4.55 3.12 7.81
C GLY A 208 -3.74 4.07 8.67
N THR A 209 -3.30 5.18 8.09
CA THR A 209 -2.62 6.28 8.80
C THR A 209 -3.62 7.39 9.08
N VAL A 210 -3.37 8.13 10.15
CA VAL A 210 -4.12 9.33 10.48
C VAL A 210 -3.34 10.49 9.91
N ALA A 211 -4.01 11.43 9.24
CA ALA A 211 -3.38 12.69 8.85
C ALA A 211 -3.70 13.75 9.89
N ASP A 212 -2.70 14.55 10.23
CA ASP A 212 -2.88 15.74 11.03
C ASP A 212 -2.26 17.01 10.41
N ASP A 213 -1.87 17.96 11.25
CA ASP A 213 -1.32 19.23 10.83
C ASP A 213 -0.18 19.68 11.78
N GLU A 214 0.37 18.73 12.55
CA GLU A 214 1.55 18.91 13.36
C GLU A 214 2.81 18.50 12.59
N GLU A 215 3.77 19.42 12.46
CA GLU A 215 5.08 19.07 11.88
C GLU A 215 5.80 18.04 12.76
N GLU A 216 6.04 16.88 12.15
CA GLU A 216 6.60 15.68 12.77
C GLU A 216 7.74 15.12 11.92
N PRO A 217 8.74 14.44 12.52
CA PRO A 217 9.70 13.68 11.74
C PRO A 217 9.03 12.45 11.10
N ASP A 218 9.53 11.99 9.94
CA ASP A 218 9.12 10.69 9.37
C ASP A 218 9.12 9.58 10.42
N GLU A 219 8.00 8.89 10.53
CA GLU A 219 7.77 7.90 11.56
C GLU A 219 7.73 6.48 11.02
N THR A 220 7.91 5.50 11.90
CA THR A 220 7.91 4.09 11.53
C THR A 220 6.86 3.31 12.29
N VAL A 221 6.23 2.36 11.59
CA VAL A 221 5.37 1.32 12.18
C VAL A 221 6.01 -0.04 11.92
N ARG A 222 6.39 -0.75 13.00
CA ARG A 222 6.98 -2.09 12.92
C ARG A 222 5.90 -3.15 13.15
N LEU A 223 5.68 -3.96 12.13
CA LEU A 223 4.70 -5.03 12.14
C LEU A 223 5.38 -6.39 12.30
N ALA A 224 4.78 -7.26 13.09
CA ALA A 224 5.00 -8.71 13.02
C ALA A 224 3.82 -9.38 12.32
N LEU A 225 4.14 -10.43 11.59
CA LEU A 225 3.14 -11.26 10.92
C LEU A 225 3.06 -12.61 11.61
N GLU A 226 1.83 -13.04 11.85
CA GLU A 226 1.51 -14.39 12.26
C GLU A 226 0.68 -15.03 11.16
N ALA A 227 0.96 -16.29 10.84
CA ALA A 227 0.19 -17.02 9.85
C ALA A 227 -0.19 -18.41 10.36
N TYR A 228 -1.35 -18.91 9.92
CA TYR A 228 -1.97 -20.12 10.45
C TYR A 228 -2.47 -21.01 9.30
N ASN A 229 -1.85 -22.18 9.15
CA ASN A 229 -2.20 -23.30 8.27
C ASN A 229 -1.90 -24.63 9.02
N PRO A 230 -2.58 -25.75 8.71
CA PRO A 230 -2.09 -27.11 8.98
C PRO A 230 -0.68 -27.43 8.40
N GLY A 231 0.40 -26.94 9.00
CA GLY A 231 1.76 -27.22 8.52
C GLY A 231 2.77 -26.27 9.16
N THR A 232 3.99 -26.26 8.65
CA THR A 232 5.03 -25.29 8.97
C THR A 232 4.88 -24.06 8.09
N ILE A 233 4.82 -22.88 8.71
CA ILE A 233 4.89 -21.61 7.98
C ILE A 233 6.17 -20.89 8.39
N VAL A 234 6.96 -20.51 7.39
CA VAL A 234 8.15 -19.67 7.57
C VAL A 234 7.86 -18.27 7.01
N ILE A 235 8.17 -17.22 7.78
CA ILE A 235 7.94 -15.83 7.40
C ILE A 235 9.27 -15.10 7.30
N GLU A 236 9.56 -14.49 6.15
CA GLU A 236 10.84 -13.85 5.84
C GLU A 236 10.65 -12.42 5.28
N PRO A 237 10.99 -11.36 6.04
CA PRO A 237 11.37 -11.35 7.45
C PRO A 237 10.16 -11.51 8.39
N GLU A 238 10.40 -12.00 9.61
CA GLU A 238 9.35 -12.11 10.67
C GLU A 238 8.70 -10.76 11.00
N THR A 239 9.46 -9.67 10.85
CA THR A 239 8.98 -8.31 11.08
C THR A 239 9.39 -7.37 9.97
N VAL A 240 8.51 -6.43 9.64
CA VAL A 240 8.72 -5.43 8.61
C VAL A 240 8.43 -4.03 9.15
N SER A 241 9.09 -3.02 8.61
CA SER A 241 8.88 -1.62 8.98
C SER A 241 8.28 -0.87 7.80
N GLY A 242 7.11 -0.27 8.00
CA GLY A 242 6.56 0.75 7.12
C GLY A 242 6.93 2.16 7.62
N THR A 243 6.91 3.13 6.72
CA THR A 243 7.20 4.54 7.05
C THR A 243 5.98 5.42 6.78
N ILE A 244 5.63 6.24 7.75
CA ILE A 244 4.65 7.32 7.64
C ILE A 244 5.47 8.59 7.38
N ILE A 245 5.25 9.21 6.23
CA ILE A 245 5.94 10.44 5.84
C ILE A 245 5.06 11.60 6.30
N ASP A 246 5.65 12.53 7.05
CA ASP A 246 4.96 13.75 7.45
C ASP A 246 4.48 14.51 6.20
N ALA A 247 3.20 14.86 6.20
CA ALA A 247 2.57 15.60 5.11
C ALA A 247 2.12 16.99 5.55
N THR A 248 2.47 17.40 6.78
CA THR A 248 2.11 18.69 7.32
C THR A 248 3.03 19.78 6.81
N GLU A 249 2.46 20.95 6.57
CA GLU A 249 3.22 22.15 6.24
C GLU A 249 3.21 23.11 7.44
N GLU A 250 4.39 23.64 7.78
CA GLU A 250 4.54 24.69 8.78
C GLU A 250 3.65 25.90 8.39
N ASP A 251 2.79 26.39 9.29
CA ASP A 251 1.94 27.58 9.05
C ASP A 251 2.85 28.83 8.94
N VAL A 252 3.36 29.10 7.74
CA VAL A 252 4.40 30.12 7.53
C VAL A 252 3.78 31.52 7.50
N ARG A 253 4.14 32.26 8.55
CA ARG A 253 3.82 33.67 8.81
C ARG A 253 4.49 34.61 7.79
N PRO A 254 4.11 35.91 7.77
CA PRO A 254 4.82 36.89 6.96
C PRO A 254 6.34 36.82 7.13
N ALA A 255 7.06 36.87 6.02
CA ALA A 255 8.50 36.92 6.00
C ALA A 255 8.96 38.16 5.24
N THR A 256 10.03 38.78 5.72
CA THR A 256 10.71 39.82 4.96
C THR A 256 11.66 39.18 3.97
N LEU A 257 11.54 39.56 2.72
CA LEU A 257 12.38 39.06 1.65
C LEU A 257 13.43 40.12 1.28
N ARG A 258 14.71 39.74 1.38
CA ARG A 258 15.85 40.61 1.09
C ARG A 258 16.46 40.23 -0.25
N TYR A 259 16.50 41.20 -1.16
CA TYR A 259 17.10 41.04 -2.48
C TYR A 259 18.62 40.86 -2.35
N GLY A 260 19.13 39.68 -2.68
CA GLY A 260 20.56 39.34 -2.74
C GLY A 260 21.24 39.80 -4.04
N PRO A 261 22.56 39.65 -4.18
CA PRO A 261 23.25 40.09 -5.41
C PRO A 261 22.70 39.33 -6.64
N GLY A 262 22.68 40.00 -7.79
CA GLY A 262 22.19 39.42 -9.04
C GLY A 262 22.87 39.98 -10.29
N THR A 263 22.51 39.42 -11.44
CA THR A 263 23.05 39.82 -12.75
C THR A 263 21.93 39.93 -13.78
N GLY A 264 21.87 41.08 -14.46
CA GLY A 264 20.97 41.34 -15.57
C GLY A 264 21.66 41.15 -16.91
N TYR A 265 20.94 40.56 -17.86
CA TYR A 265 21.38 40.27 -19.23
C TYR A 265 20.39 40.88 -20.21
N VAL A 266 20.92 41.57 -21.22
CA VAL A 266 20.12 42.20 -22.28
C VAL A 266 20.41 41.50 -23.59
N HIS A 267 19.37 40.96 -24.22
CA HIS A 267 19.44 40.33 -25.53
C HIS A 267 18.69 41.15 -26.58
N TYR A 268 19.31 41.29 -27.75
CA TYR A 268 18.71 41.94 -28.92
C TYR A 268 18.76 40.97 -30.10
N GLU A 269 17.61 40.64 -30.70
CA GLU A 269 17.52 39.67 -31.81
C GLU A 269 18.15 38.29 -31.52
N GLY A 270 18.17 37.88 -30.24
CA GLY A 270 18.75 36.62 -29.77
C GLY A 270 20.21 36.71 -29.30
N ASP A 271 20.92 37.77 -29.63
CA ASP A 271 22.32 37.96 -29.24
C ASP A 271 22.43 38.71 -27.91
N LEU A 272 23.35 38.27 -27.04
CA LEU A 272 23.68 38.97 -25.79
C LEU A 272 24.43 40.27 -26.10
N VAL A 273 23.83 41.41 -25.77
CA VAL A 273 24.40 42.75 -26.03
C VAL A 273 24.80 43.50 -24.77
N GLY A 274 24.43 43.01 -23.57
CA GLY A 274 24.83 43.62 -22.31
C GLY A 274 24.70 42.69 -21.10
N GLN A 275 25.60 42.86 -20.13
CA GLN A 275 25.58 42.18 -18.83
C GLN A 275 25.93 43.19 -17.73
N GLN A 276 25.16 43.20 -16.64
CA GLN A 276 25.37 44.08 -15.51
C GLN A 276 25.11 43.36 -14.19
N GLU A 277 26.12 43.33 -13.31
CA GLU A 277 25.93 42.93 -11.91
C GLU A 277 25.33 44.08 -11.11
N PHE A 278 24.50 43.75 -10.15
CA PHE A 278 23.90 44.75 -9.26
C PHE A 278 23.91 44.26 -7.80
N PRO A 279 24.15 45.18 -6.85
CA PRO A 279 24.26 44.84 -5.45
C PRO A 279 22.88 44.48 -4.86
N PRO A 280 22.86 43.82 -3.68
CA PRO A 280 21.65 43.60 -2.90
C PRO A 280 20.81 44.88 -2.79
N GLN A 281 19.52 44.79 -3.06
CA GLN A 281 18.58 45.90 -2.90
C GLN A 281 17.78 45.70 -1.60
N ILE A 282 17.51 46.78 -0.88
CA ILE A 282 16.65 46.74 0.30
C ILE A 282 15.30 47.32 -0.11
N PHE A 283 14.29 46.45 -0.15
CA PHE A 283 12.91 46.81 -0.38
C PHE A 283 12.08 46.38 0.83
N ASP A 284 11.06 47.16 1.18
CA ASP A 284 10.01 46.68 2.08
C ASP A 284 9.12 45.74 1.26
N ILE A 285 9.35 44.44 1.45
CA ILE A 285 8.65 43.36 0.80
C ILE A 285 8.13 42.42 1.87
N GLU A 286 6.84 42.15 1.80
CA GLU A 286 6.17 41.15 2.64
C GLU A 286 5.88 39.93 1.77
N MET A 287 6.40 38.77 2.16
CA MET A 287 6.03 37.49 1.56
C MET A 287 5.08 36.79 2.52
N ARG A 288 3.90 36.41 2.04
CA ARG A 288 2.92 35.60 2.79
C ARG A 288 2.77 34.26 2.11
N MET A 289 3.12 33.18 2.79
CA MET A 289 2.79 31.84 2.32
C MET A 289 1.29 31.61 2.51
N HIS A 290 0.65 31.03 1.50
CA HIS A 290 -0.76 30.65 1.62
C HIS A 290 -0.83 29.41 2.49
N ILE A 291 -1.93 29.27 3.25
CA ILE A 291 -2.18 28.08 4.05
C ILE A 291 -2.21 26.86 3.11
N GLY A 292 -1.35 25.89 3.39
CA GLY A 292 -1.13 24.69 2.59
C GLY A 292 -0.28 24.86 1.32
N GLY A 293 0.59 25.88 1.29
CA GLY A 293 1.87 25.93 0.52
C GLY A 293 1.83 25.73 -0.99
N SER A 294 0.63 25.68 -1.55
CA SER A 294 0.34 25.66 -2.98
C SER A 294 0.62 27.02 -3.65
N GLY A 295 0.80 28.08 -2.85
CA GLY A 295 1.13 29.42 -3.31
C GLY A 295 1.73 30.31 -2.22
N PHE A 296 2.25 31.44 -2.64
CA PHE A 296 2.57 32.55 -1.75
C PHE A 296 2.34 33.88 -2.46
N THR A 297 2.02 34.92 -1.71
CA THR A 297 1.87 36.28 -2.23
C THR A 297 3.07 37.12 -1.83
N LEU A 298 3.71 37.76 -2.82
CA LEU A 298 4.76 38.75 -2.60
C LEU A 298 4.16 40.15 -2.75
N SER A 299 4.08 40.90 -1.65
CA SER A 299 3.66 42.29 -1.67
C SER A 299 4.87 43.22 -1.75
N GLN A 300 4.97 44.01 -2.80
CA GLN A 300 6.04 44.99 -3.00
C GLN A 300 5.43 46.35 -3.30
N GLN A 301 5.73 47.36 -2.46
CA GLN A 301 5.30 48.75 -2.67
C GLN A 301 3.78 48.91 -2.93
N GLY A 302 2.96 48.07 -2.28
CA GLY A 302 1.50 48.09 -2.40
C GLY A 302 0.95 47.35 -3.63
N THR A 303 1.78 46.61 -4.36
CA THR A 303 1.35 45.67 -5.42
C THR A 303 1.57 44.25 -4.97
N ASP A 304 0.52 43.43 -5.03
CA ASP A 304 0.58 42.01 -4.68
C ASP A 304 0.84 41.16 -5.93
N LEU A 305 1.83 40.29 -5.84
CA LEU A 305 2.24 39.35 -6.88
C LEU A 305 1.97 37.93 -6.37
N PRO A 306 0.87 37.29 -6.78
CA PRO A 306 0.56 35.93 -6.39
C PRO A 306 1.42 34.94 -7.18
N PHE A 307 2.17 34.13 -6.46
CA PHE A 307 2.99 33.04 -6.98
C PHE A 307 2.22 31.72 -6.85
N LYS A 308 2.16 30.96 -7.94
CA LYS A 308 1.55 29.62 -7.97
C LYS A 308 2.62 28.55 -8.11
N ARG A 309 2.51 27.46 -7.36
CA ARG A 309 3.41 26.32 -7.46
C ARG A 309 3.31 25.69 -8.86
N ILE A 310 4.43 25.22 -9.41
CA ILE A 310 4.53 24.61 -10.75
C ILE A 310 5.40 23.37 -10.73
N CYS A 311 5.15 22.42 -11.64
CA CYS A 311 5.99 21.24 -11.75
C CYS A 311 7.39 21.63 -12.23
N GLY A 312 8.43 21.18 -11.53
CA GLY A 312 9.82 21.51 -11.87
C GLY A 312 10.26 21.02 -13.27
N GLN A 313 9.57 20.03 -13.84
CA GLN A 313 9.81 19.54 -15.22
C GLN A 313 9.32 20.51 -16.30
N ASP A 314 8.33 21.36 -15.97
CA ASP A 314 7.69 22.28 -16.93
C ASP A 314 8.41 23.64 -17.03
N ILE A 315 9.50 23.82 -16.28
CA ILE A 315 10.29 25.06 -16.29
C ILE A 315 11.39 24.97 -17.34
N ASP A 316 11.26 25.73 -18.42
CA ASP A 316 12.36 25.92 -19.37
C ASP A 316 13.39 26.93 -18.82
N VAL A 317 14.30 26.43 -17.98
CA VAL A 317 15.46 27.20 -17.50
C VAL A 317 16.65 27.16 -18.46
N SER A 318 16.50 26.65 -19.68
CA SER A 318 17.65 26.41 -20.58
C SER A 318 18.34 27.71 -20.99
N ALA A 319 17.57 28.76 -21.27
CA ALA A 319 18.10 30.08 -21.57
C ALA A 319 18.79 30.72 -20.35
N ALA A 320 18.21 30.56 -19.15
CA ALA A 320 18.78 31.06 -17.90
C ALA A 320 20.10 30.34 -17.56
N ALA A 321 20.14 29.00 -17.67
CA ALA A 321 21.33 28.21 -17.42
C ALA A 321 22.48 28.55 -18.39
N GLN A 322 22.17 28.82 -19.67
CA GLN A 322 23.18 29.25 -20.64
C GLN A 322 23.77 30.63 -20.34
N ALA A 323 23.03 31.51 -19.67
CA ALA A 323 23.47 32.85 -19.33
C ALA A 323 24.37 32.89 -18.07
N ILE A 324 24.34 31.85 -17.23
CA ILE A 324 25.02 31.82 -15.92
C ILE A 324 26.24 30.87 -15.97
N PRO A 325 27.48 31.39 -15.91
CA PRO A 325 28.67 30.55 -15.93
C PRO A 325 28.71 29.55 -14.76
N GLY A 326 28.85 28.25 -15.08
CA GLY A 326 29.00 27.18 -14.08
C GLY A 326 27.68 26.65 -13.50
N THR A 327 26.53 27.05 -14.05
CA THR A 327 25.20 26.56 -13.65
C THR A 327 24.57 25.80 -14.81
N SER A 328 24.20 24.54 -14.62
CA SER A 328 23.44 23.79 -15.63
C SER A 328 21.93 23.86 -15.34
N ALA A 329 21.12 23.63 -16.38
CA ALA A 329 19.67 23.48 -16.22
C ALA A 329 19.32 22.32 -15.27
N ALA A 330 20.21 21.33 -15.15
CA ALA A 330 20.08 20.23 -14.19
C ALA A 330 20.45 20.67 -12.77
N ASP A 331 21.43 21.56 -12.59
CA ASP A 331 21.76 22.12 -11.27
C ASP A 331 20.62 23.01 -10.75
N MET A 332 19.99 23.79 -11.64
CA MET A 332 18.81 24.61 -11.30
C MET A 332 17.57 23.76 -10.99
N ARG A 333 17.41 22.60 -11.63
CA ARG A 333 16.29 21.66 -11.38
C ARG A 333 16.55 20.68 -10.23
N GLY A 334 17.81 20.36 -9.95
CA GLY A 334 18.23 19.32 -9.00
C GLY A 334 18.34 19.78 -7.55
N ALA A 335 18.08 21.06 -7.26
CA ALA A 335 18.25 21.67 -5.96
C ALA A 335 17.11 21.38 -4.95
N GLY A 336 16.38 20.26 -5.09
CA GLY A 336 15.35 19.81 -4.12
C GLY A 336 14.23 20.82 -3.84
N ALA A 337 14.05 21.79 -4.74
CA ALA A 337 13.28 23.00 -4.50
C ALA A 337 11.88 22.90 -5.12
N GLN A 338 10.87 23.22 -4.33
CA GLN A 338 9.58 23.65 -4.85
C GLN A 338 9.79 24.88 -5.75
N ALA A 339 8.96 25.03 -6.78
CA ALA A 339 9.05 26.13 -7.73
C ALA A 339 7.72 26.83 -7.90
N TRP A 340 7.76 28.14 -8.09
CA TRP A 340 6.59 28.98 -8.26
C TRP A 340 6.75 29.97 -9.40
N ARG A 341 5.63 30.35 -10.01
CA ARG A 341 5.57 31.32 -11.10
C ARG A 341 4.58 32.44 -10.78
N ALA A 342 4.97 33.66 -11.12
CA ALA A 342 4.08 34.82 -11.16
C ALA A 342 4.28 35.58 -12.47
N GLY A 343 3.22 36.19 -12.98
CA GLY A 343 3.26 37.07 -14.14
C GLY A 343 2.61 38.40 -13.82
N TYR A 344 3.22 39.51 -14.25
CA TYR A 344 2.63 40.84 -14.13
C TYR A 344 3.01 41.73 -15.32
N THR A 345 2.41 42.91 -15.44
CA THR A 345 2.65 43.83 -16.57
C THR A 345 2.98 45.21 -16.06
N VAL A 346 4.07 45.81 -16.55
CA VAL A 346 4.47 47.19 -16.25
C VAL A 346 4.42 47.99 -17.54
N GLU A 347 3.61 49.03 -17.58
CA GLU A 347 3.50 49.93 -18.75
C GLU A 347 3.26 49.19 -20.09
N GLY A 348 2.57 48.04 -20.04
CA GLY A 348 2.26 47.21 -21.22
C GLY A 348 3.29 46.13 -21.54
N VAL A 349 4.40 46.03 -20.78
CA VAL A 349 5.44 45.02 -20.94
C VAL A 349 5.18 43.86 -19.97
N PRO A 350 4.98 42.62 -20.45
CA PRO A 350 4.78 41.47 -19.58
C PRO A 350 6.12 41.04 -18.97
N PHE A 351 6.09 40.78 -17.66
CA PHE A 351 7.16 40.19 -16.89
C PHE A 351 6.70 38.83 -16.36
N GLU A 352 7.59 37.85 -16.45
CA GLU A 352 7.39 36.53 -15.87
C GLU A 352 8.50 36.27 -14.84
N TYR A 353 8.12 35.85 -13.65
CA TYR A 353 9.01 35.49 -12.56
C TYR A 353 8.85 34.01 -12.27
N VAL A 354 9.98 33.32 -12.17
CA VAL A 354 10.07 31.96 -11.65
C VAL A 354 10.98 31.97 -10.44
N LEU A 355 10.47 31.49 -9.32
CA LEU A 355 11.20 31.34 -8.06
C LEU A 355 11.33 29.87 -7.72
N PHE A 356 12.49 29.46 -7.23
CA PHE A 356 12.76 28.10 -6.77
C PHE A 356 13.64 28.15 -5.52
N GLY A 357 13.37 27.32 -4.53
CA GLY A 357 14.17 27.19 -3.33
C GLY A 357 13.34 26.76 -2.13
N HIS A 358 13.86 27.05 -0.95
CA HIS A 358 13.13 26.86 0.31
C HIS A 358 12.59 28.22 0.77
N PRO A 359 11.26 28.38 0.87
CA PRO A 359 10.64 29.68 1.13
C PRO A 359 10.88 30.20 2.55
N ASP A 360 11.36 29.39 3.49
CA ASP A 360 11.77 29.78 4.85
C ASP A 360 13.23 30.27 4.94
N ARG A 361 14.07 29.95 3.94
CA ARG A 361 15.53 30.17 3.98
C ARG A 361 16.03 31.08 2.86
N ARG A 362 15.82 30.64 1.62
CA ARG A 362 16.41 31.26 0.43
C ARG A 362 15.67 30.82 -0.81
N LEU A 363 15.25 31.80 -1.60
CA LEU A 363 14.71 31.59 -2.94
C LEU A 363 15.72 32.09 -3.96
N GLU A 364 15.78 31.42 -5.10
CA GLU A 364 16.51 31.84 -6.28
C GLU A 364 15.51 32.09 -7.38
N GLY A 365 15.77 33.10 -8.19
CA GLY A 365 14.78 33.60 -9.11
C GLY A 365 15.35 34.02 -10.45
N PHE A 366 14.52 33.81 -11.46
CA PHE A 366 14.77 34.25 -12.82
C PHE A 366 13.54 35.01 -13.30
N ALA A 367 13.76 36.21 -13.83
CA ALA A 367 12.72 37.02 -14.45
C ALA A 367 13.02 37.26 -15.93
N THR A 368 11.99 37.10 -16.77
CA THR A 368 12.02 37.44 -18.19
C THR A 368 11.03 38.56 -18.51
N SER A 369 11.38 39.37 -19.49
CA SER A 369 10.42 40.28 -20.13
C SER A 369 10.77 40.46 -21.60
N GLU A 370 9.73 40.66 -22.41
CA GLU A 370 9.85 40.97 -23.83
C GLU A 370 9.38 42.41 -24.07
N TYR A 371 10.32 43.31 -24.33
CA TYR A 371 10.04 44.69 -24.69
C TYR A 371 9.83 44.80 -26.21
N VAL A 372 8.68 45.33 -26.63
CA VAL A 372 8.27 45.41 -28.05
C VAL A 372 8.07 46.86 -28.47
N GLU A 373 9.11 47.69 -28.40
CA GLU A 373 9.10 49.00 -29.07
C GLU A 373 10.43 49.22 -29.80
N GLY A 374 10.42 49.08 -31.14
CA GLY A 374 11.61 49.24 -32.01
C GLY A 374 12.38 47.95 -32.37
N GLY A 375 11.99 46.79 -31.84
CA GLY A 375 12.62 45.47 -32.01
C GLY A 375 12.29 44.58 -30.80
N MET A 376 12.56 43.27 -30.85
CA MET A 376 12.41 42.38 -29.68
C MET A 376 13.66 42.46 -28.81
N MET A 377 13.60 43.22 -27.73
CA MET A 377 14.62 43.18 -26.67
C MET A 377 14.11 42.32 -25.52
N ALA A 378 14.84 41.26 -25.21
CA ALA A 378 14.55 40.40 -24.07
C ALA A 378 15.46 40.77 -22.90
N HIS A 379 14.87 41.04 -21.74
CA HIS A 379 15.62 41.28 -20.51
C HIS A 379 15.48 40.06 -19.60
N ASN A 380 16.61 39.49 -19.26
CA ASN A 380 16.73 38.30 -18.43
C ASN A 380 17.49 38.68 -17.16
N GLN A 381 16.88 38.49 -15.99
CA GLN A 381 17.50 38.84 -14.71
C GLN A 381 17.57 37.61 -13.81
N PHE A 382 18.77 37.32 -13.29
CA PHE A 382 18.96 36.30 -12.26
C PHE A 382 19.27 36.96 -10.92
N PHE A 383 18.65 36.45 -9.87
CA PHE A 383 18.80 36.95 -8.52
C PHE A 383 18.55 35.89 -7.46
N SER A 384 18.98 36.19 -6.24
CA SER A 384 18.65 35.40 -5.06
C SER A 384 17.93 36.27 -4.06
N TYR A 385 16.96 35.70 -3.38
CA TYR A 385 16.26 36.27 -2.25
C TYR A 385 16.66 35.55 -0.97
N ILE A 386 17.11 36.31 0.01
CA ILE A 386 17.33 35.81 1.37
C ILE A 386 16.03 36.04 2.12
N VAL A 387 15.43 34.97 2.63
CA VAL A 387 14.21 35.06 3.41
C VAL A 387 14.56 35.23 4.88
N THR A 388 13.90 36.17 5.54
CA THR A 388 14.01 36.37 6.99
C THR A 388 12.60 36.29 7.57
N PRO A 389 12.31 35.29 8.41
CA PRO A 389 11.02 35.20 9.10
C PRO A 389 10.77 36.48 9.91
N GLU A 390 9.56 37.02 9.83
CA GLU A 390 9.17 38.13 10.69
C GLU A 390 8.87 37.57 12.09
N VAL A 391 9.60 38.04 13.10
CA VAL A 391 9.41 37.60 14.49
C VAL A 391 8.07 38.14 14.97
N GLN A 392 7.10 37.25 15.22
CA GLN A 392 5.88 37.66 15.92
C GLN A 392 6.22 38.18 17.32
N ASP A 393 5.51 39.23 17.75
CA ASP A 393 5.39 39.50 19.17
C ASP A 393 4.96 38.21 19.88
N PRO A 394 5.58 37.84 21.02
CA PRO A 394 5.17 36.66 21.75
C PRO A 394 3.67 36.74 21.99
N GLU A 395 2.98 35.64 21.69
CA GLU A 395 1.56 35.48 21.94
C GLU A 395 1.28 36.07 23.34
N PRO A 396 0.37 37.05 23.48
CA PRO A 396 0.13 37.66 24.78
C PRO A 396 -0.17 36.53 25.76
N GLU A 397 0.44 36.55 26.94
CA GLU A 397 0.16 35.57 27.99
C GLU A 397 -1.34 35.64 28.34
N VAL A 398 -2.13 34.85 27.63
CA VAL A 398 -3.51 34.56 27.98
C VAL A 398 -3.41 33.63 29.18
N PRO A 399 -4.09 33.90 30.30
CA PRO A 399 -4.19 32.95 31.39
C PRO A 399 -4.78 31.65 30.83
N ARG A 400 -3.91 30.68 30.54
CA ARG A 400 -4.34 29.33 30.21
C ARG A 400 -4.93 28.77 31.50
N LEU A 401 -6.14 28.24 31.41
CA LEU A 401 -6.75 27.52 32.52
C LEU A 401 -5.75 26.44 32.94
N GLU A 402 -5.35 26.42 34.21
CA GLU A 402 -4.49 25.35 34.70
C GLU A 402 -5.22 24.02 34.50
N PRO A 403 -4.56 23.00 33.93
CA PRO A 403 -5.22 21.71 33.74
C PRO A 403 -5.24 20.98 35.07
N ASP A 404 -6.34 21.10 35.81
CA ASP A 404 -6.87 19.94 36.51
C ASP A 404 -7.26 18.94 35.39
N ALA A 405 -6.37 17.99 35.12
CA ALA A 405 -6.47 16.90 34.13
C ALA A 405 -7.59 17.09 33.10
N THR A 406 -7.32 17.80 32.01
CA THR A 406 -8.26 17.95 30.90
C THR A 406 -8.71 16.55 30.48
N PRO A 407 -10.00 16.20 30.58
CA PRO A 407 -10.45 14.90 30.15
C PRO A 407 -10.15 14.71 28.67
N VAL A 408 -9.70 13.51 28.37
CA VAL A 408 -9.28 13.04 27.05
C VAL A 408 -10.53 12.77 26.21
N VAL A 409 -10.60 13.34 25.01
CA VAL A 409 -11.64 13.02 24.02
C VAL A 409 -11.00 12.30 22.84
N ASP A 410 -11.65 11.24 22.37
CA ASP A 410 -11.16 10.46 21.24
C ASP A 410 -11.17 11.31 19.95
N PRO A 411 -10.03 11.51 19.27
CA PRO A 411 -9.95 12.35 18.08
C PRO A 411 -10.85 11.85 16.94
N GLY A 412 -10.95 10.54 16.77
CA GLY A 412 -11.85 9.90 15.79
C GLY A 412 -13.31 10.23 16.08
N ALA A 413 -13.74 10.19 17.34
CA ALA A 413 -15.08 10.54 17.76
C ALA A 413 -15.41 12.03 17.48
N VAL A 414 -14.43 12.92 17.67
CA VAL A 414 -14.56 14.35 17.33
C VAL A 414 -14.69 14.54 15.83
N ARG A 415 -13.81 13.92 15.03
CA ARG A 415 -13.86 13.95 13.56
C ARG A 415 -15.20 13.45 13.03
N SER A 416 -15.66 12.29 13.50
CA SER A 416 -16.96 11.74 13.08
C SER A 416 -18.14 12.61 13.55
N SER A 417 -18.01 13.32 14.68
CA SER A 417 -19.04 14.27 15.13
C SER A 417 -19.13 15.49 14.21
N VAL A 418 -17.99 16.06 13.84
CA VAL A 418 -17.90 17.16 12.86
C VAL A 418 -18.38 16.72 11.48
N ALA A 419 -17.99 15.51 11.05
CA ALA A 419 -18.47 14.91 9.81
C ALA A 419 -20.00 14.78 9.79
N ARG A 420 -20.63 14.36 10.90
CA ARG A 420 -22.10 14.30 11.03
C ARG A 420 -22.76 15.67 10.90
N ALA A 421 -22.19 16.70 11.52
CA ALA A 421 -22.74 18.06 11.45
C ALA A 421 -22.72 18.59 10.00
N ILE A 422 -21.56 18.49 9.34
CA ILE A 422 -21.38 18.92 7.94
C ILE A 422 -22.23 18.09 6.98
N ALA A 423 -22.25 16.76 7.15
CA ALA A 423 -23.06 15.86 6.33
C ALA A 423 -24.56 16.18 6.45
N SER A 424 -25.03 16.53 7.65
CA SER A 424 -26.40 16.96 7.87
C SER A 424 -26.73 18.27 7.16
N ASP A 425 -25.81 19.24 7.16
CA ASP A 425 -25.99 20.54 6.48
C ASP A 425 -26.02 20.38 4.95
N LEU A 426 -25.12 19.55 4.42
CA LEU A 426 -25.03 19.25 2.99
C LEU A 426 -26.10 18.26 2.49
N GLY A 427 -26.82 17.57 3.39
CA GLY A 427 -27.76 16.51 3.04
C GLY A 427 -27.08 15.28 2.41
N ARG A 428 -25.87 14.93 2.86
CA ARG A 428 -25.03 13.83 2.33
C ARG A 428 -24.77 12.74 3.38
N PRO A 429 -24.37 11.53 2.99
CA PRO A 429 -23.86 10.51 3.90
C PRO A 429 -22.55 10.92 4.57
N VAL A 430 -22.35 10.53 5.84
CA VAL A 430 -21.13 10.83 6.62
C VAL A 430 -19.87 10.29 5.94
N ALA A 431 -19.95 9.08 5.38
CA ALA A 431 -18.83 8.43 4.69
C ALA A 431 -18.34 9.22 3.45
N GLU A 432 -19.18 10.11 2.89
CA GLU A 432 -18.79 10.98 1.78
C GLU A 432 -18.12 12.28 2.27
N ILE A 433 -18.17 12.60 3.56
CA ILE A 433 -17.57 13.81 4.14
C ILE A 433 -16.27 13.50 4.88
N GLU A 434 -16.17 12.35 5.54
CA GLU A 434 -14.98 11.96 6.30
C GLU A 434 -13.65 12.10 5.54
N PRO A 435 -13.54 11.76 4.23
CA PRO A 435 -12.31 11.92 3.46
C PRO A 435 -11.84 13.38 3.25
N TYR A 436 -12.67 14.37 3.61
CA TYR A 436 -12.39 15.80 3.45
C TYR A 436 -11.93 16.47 4.75
N LEU A 437 -11.92 15.74 5.87
CA LEU A 437 -11.58 16.27 7.19
C LEU A 437 -10.19 15.82 7.63
N SER A 438 -9.37 16.74 8.12
CA SER A 438 -8.15 16.47 8.89
C SER A 438 -8.38 16.73 10.39
N THR A 439 -7.53 16.17 11.24
CA THR A 439 -7.60 16.30 12.70
C THR A 439 -6.26 16.68 13.27
N ALA A 440 -6.14 17.71 14.09
CA ALA A 440 -4.89 18.08 14.77
C ALA A 440 -5.03 18.03 16.30
N LEU A 441 -3.95 17.70 17.01
CA LEU A 441 -3.93 17.45 18.46
C LEU A 441 -2.99 18.40 19.21
N SER A 442 -3.05 18.35 20.55
CA SER A 442 -2.15 19.11 21.42
C SER A 442 -0.88 18.32 21.72
N LYS A 443 0.28 18.96 21.47
CA LYS A 443 1.66 18.47 21.67
C LYS A 443 1.95 17.81 23.04
N GLU A 444 1.15 18.05 24.07
CA GLU A 444 1.41 17.53 25.43
C GLU A 444 0.59 16.29 25.81
N THR A 445 -0.56 16.05 25.17
CA THR A 445 -1.50 14.98 25.60
C THR A 445 -2.08 14.14 24.47
N GLY A 446 -1.87 14.52 23.20
CA GLY A 446 -2.36 13.79 22.03
C GLY A 446 -3.88 13.62 21.95
N THR A 447 -4.68 14.34 22.75
CA THR A 447 -6.12 14.03 22.90
C THR A 447 -7.03 15.19 23.30
N SER A 448 -6.52 16.34 23.77
CA SER A 448 -7.36 17.53 24.03
C SER A 448 -6.52 18.82 24.13
N PRO A 449 -6.91 19.94 23.49
CA PRO A 449 -8.04 20.06 22.56
C PRO A 449 -7.81 19.30 21.25
N VAL A 450 -8.91 18.87 20.63
CA VAL A 450 -8.91 18.26 19.28
C VAL A 450 -9.40 19.30 18.30
N GLU A 451 -8.64 19.54 17.24
CA GLU A 451 -9.03 20.40 16.13
C GLU A 451 -9.43 19.57 14.93
N VAL A 452 -10.54 19.89 14.27
CA VAL A 452 -10.96 19.29 12.99
C VAL A 452 -11.01 20.37 11.93
N ARG A 453 -10.37 20.14 10.79
CA ARG A 453 -10.31 21.11 9.69
C ARG A 453 -11.00 20.60 8.44
N LEU A 454 -11.54 21.54 7.67
CA LEU A 454 -12.13 21.31 6.36
C LEU A 454 -11.67 22.44 5.41
N PHE A 455 -11.03 22.08 4.31
CA PHE A 455 -10.73 23.03 3.24
C PHE A 455 -11.90 23.16 2.27
N LEU A 456 -12.17 24.38 1.83
CA LEU A 456 -13.23 24.71 0.89
C LEU A 456 -12.67 25.46 -0.32
N ASP A 457 -13.19 25.15 -1.49
CA ASP A 457 -12.98 25.94 -2.70
C ASP A 457 -13.70 27.31 -2.61
N PRO A 458 -13.50 28.24 -3.57
CA PRO A 458 -14.20 29.52 -3.61
C PRO A 458 -15.73 29.41 -3.62
N ASP A 459 -16.28 28.31 -4.15
CA ASP A 459 -17.72 28.03 -4.19
C ASP A 459 -18.26 27.42 -2.88
N GLY A 460 -17.39 27.18 -1.89
CA GLY A 460 -17.76 26.58 -0.60
C GLY A 460 -17.83 25.05 -0.61
N ARG A 461 -17.27 24.38 -1.63
CA ARG A 461 -17.26 22.92 -1.72
C ARG A 461 -16.06 22.32 -0.98
N PRO A 462 -16.23 21.21 -0.24
CA PRO A 462 -15.14 20.44 0.35
C PRO A 462 -14.04 20.09 -0.66
N VAL A 463 -12.79 20.42 -0.33
CA VAL A 463 -11.58 19.96 -1.00
C VAL A 463 -11.01 18.81 -0.18
N ARG A 464 -10.69 17.67 -0.81
CA ARG A 464 -10.17 16.51 -0.07
C ARG A 464 -8.88 16.92 0.64
N ALA A 465 -8.64 16.39 1.84
CA ALA A 465 -7.46 16.76 2.63
C ALA A 465 -6.16 16.50 1.82
N ASP A 466 -6.06 15.35 1.16
CA ASP A 466 -4.94 14.98 0.27
C ASP A 466 -4.85 15.80 -1.04
N ARG A 467 -5.82 16.68 -1.30
CA ARG A 467 -5.87 17.59 -2.45
C ARG A 467 -5.98 19.05 -2.04
N ALA A 468 -5.92 19.36 -0.74
CA ALA A 468 -5.81 20.75 -0.28
C ALA A 468 -4.48 21.36 -0.78
N GLU A 469 -3.47 20.51 -0.99
CA GLU A 469 -2.12 20.88 -1.41
C GLU A 469 -1.63 20.04 -2.59
N PRO A 470 -2.32 20.08 -3.74
CA PRO A 470 -2.12 19.10 -4.80
C PRO A 470 -0.69 19.16 -5.37
N ASP A 471 -0.12 17.99 -5.67
CA ASP A 471 1.19 17.88 -6.30
C ASP A 471 1.18 18.69 -7.61
N PRO A 472 2.06 19.70 -7.76
CA PRO A 472 2.10 20.53 -8.96
C PRO A 472 2.45 19.75 -10.23
N CYS A 473 3.00 18.53 -10.09
CA CYS A 473 3.28 17.60 -11.19
C CYS A 473 2.12 16.65 -11.51
N ASP A 474 1.01 16.69 -10.76
CA ASP A 474 -0.22 16.00 -11.14
C ASP A 474 -0.76 16.62 -12.45
N PRO A 475 -1.01 15.83 -13.52
CA PRO A 475 -1.63 16.32 -14.74
C PRO A 475 -2.97 17.07 -14.54
N ALA A 476 -3.67 16.78 -13.43
CA ALA A 476 -4.91 17.44 -13.05
C ALA A 476 -4.71 18.72 -12.22
N TYR A 477 -3.49 19.05 -11.77
CA TYR A 477 -3.20 20.19 -10.89
C TYR A 477 -3.82 21.51 -11.40
N GLY A 478 -3.61 21.85 -12.67
CA GLY A 478 -4.17 23.06 -13.29
C GLY A 478 -5.70 23.06 -13.49
N GLN A 479 -6.36 21.92 -13.24
CA GLN A 479 -7.81 21.74 -13.31
C GLN A 479 -8.46 21.69 -11.92
N MET A 480 -7.66 21.51 -10.85
CA MET A 480 -8.16 21.52 -9.48
C MET A 480 -8.48 22.95 -9.04
N GLN A 481 -9.60 23.15 -8.34
CA GLN A 481 -9.84 24.42 -7.67
C GLN A 481 -9.01 24.46 -6.38
N PRO A 482 -8.18 25.50 -6.18
CA PRO A 482 -7.43 25.65 -4.94
C PRO A 482 -8.38 25.92 -3.77
N ALA A 483 -7.99 25.49 -2.57
CA ALA A 483 -8.70 25.90 -1.38
C ALA A 483 -8.62 27.42 -1.20
N ALA A 484 -9.76 28.04 -0.87
CA ALA A 484 -9.87 29.47 -0.60
C ALA A 484 -10.18 29.74 0.87
N ARG A 485 -10.87 28.81 1.54
CA ARG A 485 -11.28 28.94 2.94
C ARG A 485 -10.95 27.67 3.71
N ARG A 486 -10.63 27.83 4.98
CA ARG A 486 -10.41 26.75 5.94
C ARG A 486 -11.42 26.90 7.08
N LEU A 487 -12.23 25.88 7.31
CA LEU A 487 -13.10 25.77 8.47
C LEU A 487 -12.37 24.98 9.54
N ILE A 488 -12.46 25.44 10.77
CA ILE A 488 -11.72 24.87 11.90
C ILE A 488 -12.70 24.71 13.06
N TYR A 489 -12.79 23.50 13.63
CA TYR A 489 -13.55 23.19 14.83
C TYR A 489 -12.58 22.76 15.94
N THR A 490 -12.44 23.57 16.97
CA THR A 490 -11.61 23.25 18.14
C THR A 490 -12.52 22.77 19.27
N VAL A 491 -12.36 21.51 19.67
CA VAL A 491 -13.16 20.86 20.72
C VAL A 491 -12.35 20.76 22.00
N HIS A 492 -12.85 21.41 23.04
CA HIS A 492 -12.34 21.31 24.39
C HIS A 492 -13.26 20.37 25.20
N ALA A 493 -12.64 19.37 25.83
CA ALA A 493 -13.33 18.47 26.74
C ALA A 493 -13.06 18.86 28.20
N PHE A 494 -14.11 18.88 29.01
CA PHE A 494 -14.10 19.09 30.46
C PHE A 494 -14.87 17.95 31.15
N GLU A 495 -14.75 17.82 32.48
CA GLU A 495 -15.27 16.66 33.22
C GLU A 495 -16.77 16.42 32.99
N ASP A 496 -17.54 17.50 32.82
CA ASP A 496 -19.00 17.47 32.70
C ASP A 496 -19.56 18.02 31.38
N ARG A 497 -18.70 18.54 30.48
CA ARG A 497 -19.14 19.27 29.28
C ARG A 497 -18.10 19.31 28.17
N PHE A 498 -18.57 19.61 26.96
CA PHE A 498 -17.76 19.98 25.82
C PHE A 498 -17.98 21.45 25.49
N VAL A 499 -16.92 22.12 25.07
CA VAL A 499 -16.97 23.48 24.55
C VAL A 499 -16.33 23.46 23.18
N VAL A 500 -17.10 23.83 22.16
CA VAL A 500 -16.63 23.85 20.78
C VAL A 500 -16.52 25.28 20.31
N GLN A 501 -15.37 25.60 19.73
CA GLN A 501 -15.12 26.81 18.97
C GLN A 501 -15.08 26.43 17.50
N SER A 502 -15.68 27.24 16.65
CA SER A 502 -15.57 27.04 15.21
C SER A 502 -15.29 28.36 14.50
N LYS A 503 -14.42 28.35 13.50
CA LYS A 503 -13.97 29.55 12.79
C LYS A 503 -13.76 29.27 11.32
N THR A 504 -13.95 30.29 10.48
CA THR A 504 -13.52 30.29 9.08
C THR A 504 -12.28 31.16 8.94
N GLN A 505 -11.35 30.73 8.11
CA GLN A 505 -10.10 31.41 7.84
C GLN A 505 -9.87 31.47 6.34
N ASP A 506 -9.47 32.64 5.85
CA ASP A 506 -9.05 32.83 4.48
C ASP A 506 -7.67 32.18 4.26
N VAL A 507 -7.56 31.33 3.24
CA VAL A 507 -6.36 30.53 2.97
C VAL A 507 -5.19 31.40 2.49
N GLU A 508 -5.48 32.44 1.70
CA GLU A 508 -4.45 33.31 1.11
C GLU A 508 -3.81 34.24 2.16
N THR A 509 -4.63 34.82 3.04
CA THR A 509 -4.20 35.85 3.99
C THR A 509 -4.01 35.34 5.41
N GLY A 510 -4.49 34.12 5.70
CA GLY A 510 -4.52 33.55 7.04
C GLY A 510 -5.46 34.26 8.01
N ARG A 511 -6.30 35.21 7.54
CA ARG A 511 -7.19 35.97 8.41
C ARG A 511 -8.45 35.18 8.75
N TYR A 512 -8.83 35.18 10.03
CA TYR A 512 -10.13 34.66 10.44
C TYR A 512 -11.25 35.60 9.97
N GLU A 513 -12.25 35.05 9.28
CA GLU A 513 -13.37 35.83 8.73
C GLU A 513 -14.60 35.78 9.63
N SER A 514 -14.87 34.60 10.20
CA SER A 514 -15.99 34.38 11.12
C SER A 514 -15.58 33.41 12.22
N ALA A 515 -16.21 33.54 13.39
CA ALA A 515 -15.99 32.64 14.51
C ALA A 515 -17.26 32.53 15.35
N TYR A 516 -17.45 31.37 15.95
CA TYR A 516 -18.51 31.07 16.89
C TYR A 516 -17.95 30.27 18.05
N MET A 517 -18.44 30.56 19.25
CA MET A 517 -18.22 29.78 20.46
C MET A 517 -19.51 29.83 21.27
N GLU A 518 -19.95 28.67 21.79
CA GLU A 518 -21.12 28.63 22.67
C GLU A 518 -20.81 29.24 24.05
N ASP A 519 -21.84 29.79 24.71
CA ASP A 519 -21.70 30.29 26.09
C ASP A 519 -21.38 29.12 27.03
N LEU A 520 -20.31 29.26 27.83
CA LEU A 520 -19.85 28.28 28.81
C LEU A 520 -20.95 27.84 29.81
N GLY A 521 -21.91 28.71 30.11
CA GLY A 521 -23.06 28.40 30.97
C GLY A 521 -24.12 27.51 30.30
N SER A 522 -24.03 27.34 28.98
CA SER A 522 -24.95 26.54 28.15
C SER A 522 -24.29 25.33 27.47
N ALA A 523 -22.98 25.15 27.71
CA ALA A 523 -22.17 24.08 27.15
C ALA A 523 -22.80 22.70 27.38
N SER A 524 -22.76 21.87 26.34
CA SER A 524 -23.43 20.58 26.33
C SER A 524 -22.56 19.48 26.95
N SER A 525 -23.17 18.54 27.68
CA SER A 525 -22.50 17.31 28.11
C SER A 525 -22.35 16.26 26.99
N GLY A 526 -22.96 16.50 25.83
CA GLY A 526 -22.85 15.63 24.66
C GLY A 526 -22.08 16.30 23.51
N LEU A 527 -21.04 15.60 23.03
CA LEU A 527 -20.15 16.03 21.94
C LEU A 527 -20.92 16.44 20.67
N ASP A 528 -21.79 15.56 20.16
CA ASP A 528 -22.58 15.83 18.94
C ASP A 528 -23.47 17.05 19.07
N THR A 529 -24.02 17.30 20.27
CA THR A 529 -24.84 18.49 20.49
C THR A 529 -23.99 19.75 20.53
N ALA A 530 -22.80 19.70 21.15
CA ALA A 530 -21.88 20.83 21.18
C ALA A 530 -21.36 21.18 19.78
N VAL A 531 -20.92 20.19 19.01
CA VAL A 531 -20.46 20.36 17.63
C VAL A 531 -21.57 20.90 16.73
N ASN A 532 -22.78 20.33 16.77
CA ASN A 532 -23.91 20.83 15.96
C ASN A 532 -24.26 22.28 16.29
N ARG A 533 -24.26 22.66 17.58
CA ARG A 533 -24.49 24.06 17.98
C ARG A 533 -23.41 24.99 17.45
N SER A 534 -22.16 24.58 17.53
CA SER A 534 -21.04 25.36 17.00
C SER A 534 -21.15 25.54 15.50
N HIS A 535 -21.41 24.44 14.78
CA HIS A 535 -21.60 24.43 13.34
C HIS A 535 -22.77 25.33 12.90
N SER A 536 -23.96 25.14 13.48
CA SER A 536 -25.12 25.98 13.18
C SER A 536 -24.93 27.44 13.59
N GLY A 537 -24.17 27.69 14.66
CA GLY A 537 -23.85 29.04 15.15
C GLY A 537 -22.87 29.79 14.24
N LEU A 538 -21.89 29.08 13.69
CA LEU A 538 -21.01 29.59 12.64
C LEU A 538 -21.78 29.82 11.33
N SER A 539 -22.73 28.92 11.03
CA SER A 539 -23.51 28.91 9.79
C SER A 539 -22.60 28.99 8.54
N PRO A 540 -21.66 28.04 8.37
CA PRO A 540 -20.70 28.10 7.28
C PRO A 540 -21.41 28.02 5.92
N ASP A 541 -20.86 28.75 4.95
CA ASP A 541 -21.35 28.73 3.57
C ASP A 541 -20.80 27.50 2.84
N LEU A 542 -21.55 26.40 2.88
CA LEU A 542 -21.18 25.11 2.33
C LEU A 542 -21.98 24.76 1.07
N ALA A 543 -21.28 24.17 0.10
CA ALA A 543 -21.85 23.58 -1.10
C ALA A 543 -21.46 22.09 -1.20
N PRO A 544 -22.30 21.24 -1.83
CA PRO A 544 -21.98 19.82 -1.95
C PRO A 544 -20.70 19.61 -2.80
N PRO A 545 -19.91 18.55 -2.51
CA PRO A 545 -18.76 18.19 -3.34
C PRO A 545 -19.16 17.98 -4.80
N SER A 546 -18.28 18.37 -5.73
CA SER A 546 -18.44 18.04 -7.16
C SER A 546 -18.23 16.54 -7.38
N ASP A 547 -19.10 15.91 -8.18
CA ASP A 547 -18.99 14.50 -8.59
C ASP A 547 -17.71 14.19 -9.38
#